data_AF-A0A126Q237-F1
#
_entry.id   AF-A0A126Q237-F1
#
_cell.length_a   1.000
_cell.length_b   1.000
_cell.length_c   1.000
_cell.angle_alpha   90.00
_cell.angle_beta   90.00
_cell.angle_gamma   90.00
#
_symmetry.space_group_name_H-M   'P 1'
#
loop_
_entity.id
_entity.type
_entity.pdbx_description
1 polymer ?
#
loop_
_entity_poly.entity_id
_entity_poly.type
_entity_poly.pdbx_seq_one_letter_code
_entity_poly.pdbx_strand_id
1 'polypeptide(L)'
;MKRHCIYLFLGLIGISDVAFGKAAPLVSIPTHDAFFNSIKALCGKAFQGKVSKDNVGNTFGDAELVMHVRKCTDSEIQIPFHVGDDASRTWILTKTGAGLLLKHDHRNKDGSFHSSTMYGGHTVDEGYAQVQSFPADAYSKALFIESGIAASTDNEWQIMIYSNRFSYRLIRPAREVQVDFDIDNTISVPSTPWGYKD
;
A
#
# COMPACT_ATOMS: atom_id res chain seq x y z
N MET A 1 23.01 -76.05 -38.24
CA MET A 1 23.92 -74.90 -38.43
C MET A 1 23.12 -73.67 -38.84
N LYS A 2 22.86 -72.73 -37.92
CA LYS A 2 22.65 -71.30 -38.18
C LYS A 2 22.68 -70.59 -36.82
N ARG A 3 23.66 -69.69 -36.67
CA ARG A 3 24.03 -68.98 -35.45
C ARG A 3 23.19 -67.71 -35.29
N HIS A 4 22.71 -67.46 -34.07
CA HIS A 4 22.69 -66.21 -33.31
C HIS A 4 22.29 -64.89 -34.01
N CYS A 5 21.34 -64.17 -33.41
CA CYS A 5 21.61 -62.84 -32.83
C CYS A 5 20.42 -62.38 -31.99
N ILE A 6 20.58 -62.41 -30.66
CA ILE A 6 19.67 -61.76 -29.71
C ILE A 6 20.08 -60.29 -29.67
N TYR A 7 19.22 -59.39 -30.13
CA TYR A 7 19.41 -57.95 -29.99
C TYR A 7 18.85 -57.50 -28.65
N LEU A 8 19.74 -57.19 -27.71
CA LEU A 8 19.41 -56.58 -26.43
C LEU A 8 19.24 -55.07 -26.66
N PHE A 9 17.99 -54.58 -26.70
CA PHE A 9 17.70 -53.14 -26.71
C PHE A 9 17.88 -52.60 -25.29
N LEU A 10 19.03 -51.97 -25.00
CA LEU A 10 19.16 -51.09 -23.84
C LEU A 10 18.40 -49.80 -24.13
N GLY A 11 17.24 -49.62 -23.50
CA GLY A 11 16.57 -48.32 -23.44
C GLY A 11 17.33 -47.39 -22.52
N LEU A 12 17.91 -46.31 -23.07
CA LEU A 12 18.39 -45.19 -22.27
C LEU A 12 17.18 -44.44 -21.69
N ILE A 13 16.93 -44.61 -20.40
CA ILE A 13 16.04 -43.74 -19.64
C ILE A 13 16.87 -42.50 -19.29
N GLY A 14 16.71 -41.42 -20.07
CA GLY A 14 17.26 -40.11 -19.72
C GLY A 14 16.49 -39.54 -18.54
N ILE A 15 17.05 -39.66 -17.34
CA ILE A 15 16.57 -38.93 -16.16
C ILE A 15 17.04 -37.49 -16.34
N SER A 16 16.19 -36.65 -16.92
CA SER A 16 16.41 -35.21 -16.89
C SER A 16 16.15 -34.74 -15.47
N ASP A 17 17.22 -34.64 -14.67
CA ASP A 17 17.21 -33.91 -13.41
C ASP A 17 16.95 -32.43 -13.72
N VAL A 18 15.68 -32.04 -13.80
CA VAL A 18 15.29 -30.64 -13.82
C VAL A 18 15.60 -30.11 -12.42
N ALA A 19 16.80 -29.57 -12.25
CA ALA A 19 17.20 -28.85 -11.06
C ALA A 19 16.30 -27.61 -10.91
N PHE A 20 15.20 -27.75 -10.17
CA PHE A 20 14.40 -26.62 -9.73
C PHE A 20 15.25 -25.81 -8.74
N GLY A 21 15.83 -24.71 -9.22
CA GLY A 21 16.57 -23.77 -8.38
C GLY A 21 15.68 -23.26 -7.24
N LYS A 22 16.25 -23.19 -6.03
CA LYS A 22 15.58 -22.58 -4.87
C LYS A 22 15.21 -21.14 -5.20
N ALA A 23 13.96 -20.76 -4.94
CA ALA A 23 13.51 -19.38 -5.13
C ALA A 23 14.40 -18.42 -4.35
N ALA A 24 14.77 -17.30 -4.98
CA ALA A 24 15.54 -16.26 -4.32
C ALA A 24 14.75 -15.73 -3.12
N PRO A 25 15.40 -15.50 -1.96
CA PRO A 25 14.72 -14.93 -0.81
C PRO A 25 14.26 -13.50 -1.14
N LEU A 26 13.06 -13.14 -0.69
CA LEU A 26 12.67 -11.74 -0.64
C LEU A 26 13.59 -11.05 0.37
N VAL A 27 14.30 -10.03 -0.09
CA VAL A 27 15.09 -9.15 0.77
C VAL A 27 14.20 -7.99 1.23
N SER A 28 14.35 -7.59 2.48
CA SER A 28 13.65 -6.47 3.07
C SER A 28 14.64 -5.53 3.77
N ILE A 29 14.27 -4.26 3.85
CA ILE A 29 15.07 -3.24 4.52
C ILE A 29 14.59 -3.15 5.98
N PRO A 30 15.48 -3.19 6.99
CA PRO A 30 15.07 -3.20 8.40
C PRO A 30 14.17 -2.03 8.82
N THR A 31 14.40 -0.82 8.29
CA THR A 31 13.56 0.35 8.54
C THR A 31 12.15 0.19 7.96
N HIS A 32 12.04 -0.36 6.75
CA HIS A 32 10.75 -0.67 6.12
C HIS A 32 9.98 -1.73 6.91
N ASP A 33 10.67 -2.75 7.40
CA ASP A 33 10.07 -3.80 8.23
C ASP A 33 9.58 -3.25 9.57
N ALA A 34 10.39 -2.45 10.26
CA ALA A 34 10.02 -1.81 11.52
C ALA A 34 8.78 -0.92 11.33
N PHE A 35 8.82 -0.05 10.31
CA PHE A 35 7.71 0.84 9.96
C PHE A 35 6.42 0.09 9.67
N PHE A 36 6.47 -0.91 8.79
CA PHE A 36 5.31 -1.70 8.42
C PHE A 36 4.74 -2.46 9.61
N ASN A 37 5.61 -3.04 10.46
CA ASN A 37 5.19 -3.78 11.63
C ASN A 37 4.55 -2.87 12.69
N SER A 38 5.02 -1.63 12.84
CA SER A 38 4.37 -0.64 13.71
C SER A 38 2.94 -0.34 13.27
N ILE A 39 2.69 -0.22 11.96
CA ILE A 39 1.33 0.00 11.44
C ILE A 39 0.50 -1.29 11.61
N LYS A 40 1.07 -2.45 11.30
CA LYS A 40 0.41 -3.76 11.46
C LYS A 40 -0.05 -4.01 12.90
N ALA A 41 0.67 -3.50 13.89
CA ALA A 41 0.28 -3.61 15.31
C ALA A 41 -1.06 -2.91 15.64
N LEU A 42 -1.54 -2.02 14.76
CA LEU A 42 -2.82 -1.35 14.88
C LEU A 42 -3.98 -2.12 14.23
N CYS A 43 -3.74 -3.34 13.70
CA CYS A 43 -4.76 -4.07 12.96
C CYS A 43 -6.08 -4.25 13.73
N GLY A 44 -7.20 -4.05 13.03
CA GLY A 44 -8.56 -4.11 13.55
C GLY A 44 -9.00 -2.86 14.33
N LYS A 45 -8.14 -1.85 14.51
CA LYS A 45 -8.46 -0.64 15.28
C LYS A 45 -8.76 0.55 14.36
N ALA A 46 -9.66 1.41 14.83
CA ALA A 46 -9.99 2.68 14.20
C ALA A 46 -9.65 3.85 15.12
N PHE A 47 -9.33 5.01 14.52
CA PHE A 47 -8.80 6.17 15.21
C PHE A 47 -9.33 7.47 14.62
N GLN A 48 -9.62 8.42 15.50
CA GLN A 48 -10.03 9.77 15.12
C GLN A 48 -8.84 10.57 14.60
N GLY A 49 -9.04 11.22 13.47
CA GLY A 49 -8.10 12.13 12.82
C GLY A 49 -8.47 13.60 12.99
N LYS A 50 -7.46 14.46 12.84
CA LYS A 50 -7.60 15.90 12.70
C LYS A 50 -6.61 16.45 11.69
N VAL A 51 -7.00 17.50 10.98
CA VAL A 51 -6.09 18.22 10.08
C VAL A 51 -5.06 18.96 10.93
N SER A 52 -3.79 18.59 10.80
CA SER A 52 -2.68 19.24 11.51
C SER A 52 -1.98 20.29 10.64
N LYS A 53 -2.09 20.17 9.31
CA LYS A 53 -1.63 21.16 8.35
C LYS A 53 -2.53 21.18 7.12
N ASP A 54 -2.86 22.37 6.64
CA ASP A 54 -3.54 22.58 5.37
C ASP A 54 -3.23 24.00 4.87
N ASN A 55 -2.30 24.11 3.93
CA ASN A 55 -1.79 25.41 3.50
C ASN A 55 -2.74 26.17 2.55
N VAL A 56 -3.74 25.50 1.96
CA VAL A 56 -4.76 26.14 1.12
C VAL A 56 -6.11 26.23 1.85
N GLY A 57 -6.26 25.50 2.95
CA GLY A 57 -7.45 25.46 3.78
C GLY A 57 -8.58 24.59 3.22
N ASN A 58 -9.47 24.16 4.13
CA ASN A 58 -10.75 23.54 3.81
C ASN A 58 -10.67 22.22 3.01
N THR A 59 -9.55 21.48 3.05
CA THR A 59 -9.40 20.22 2.28
C THR A 59 -10.49 19.19 2.57
N PHE A 60 -10.88 19.10 3.85
CA PHE A 60 -11.87 18.13 4.32
C PHE A 60 -13.09 18.81 4.97
N GLY A 61 -13.19 20.14 4.91
CA GLY A 61 -14.20 20.89 5.66
C GLY A 61 -14.23 20.54 7.14
N ASP A 62 -15.44 20.47 7.69
CA ASP A 62 -15.72 20.09 9.08
C ASP A 62 -15.99 18.58 9.24
N ALA A 63 -15.65 17.77 8.24
CA ALA A 63 -15.95 16.35 8.25
C ALA A 63 -15.18 15.60 9.35
N GLU A 64 -15.84 14.64 9.98
CA GLU A 64 -15.17 13.69 10.88
C GLU A 64 -14.19 12.83 10.07
N LEU A 65 -12.94 12.76 10.53
CA LEU A 65 -11.88 12.03 9.85
C LEU A 65 -11.58 10.74 10.62
N VAL A 66 -11.79 9.58 9.99
CA VAL A 66 -11.56 8.29 10.66
C VAL A 66 -10.68 7.40 9.80
N MET A 67 -9.56 6.94 10.35
CA MET A 67 -8.83 5.81 9.75
C MET A 67 -9.19 4.51 10.45
N HIS A 68 -9.19 3.41 9.71
CA HIS A 68 -9.34 2.07 10.23
C HIS A 68 -8.23 1.19 9.65
N VAL A 69 -7.41 0.55 10.47
CA VAL A 69 -6.40 -0.41 9.97
C VAL A 69 -7.06 -1.78 9.82
N ARG A 70 -7.75 -1.99 8.69
CA ARG A 70 -8.78 -3.02 8.55
C ARG A 70 -8.25 -4.44 8.32
N LYS A 71 -7.35 -4.61 7.35
CA LYS A 71 -6.86 -5.92 6.91
C LYS A 71 -5.35 -5.90 6.90
N CYS A 72 -4.74 -6.88 7.56
CA CYS A 72 -3.28 -6.99 7.62
C CYS A 72 -2.85 -8.42 7.35
N THR A 73 -1.90 -8.57 6.44
CA THR A 73 -1.18 -9.80 6.16
C THR A 73 0.30 -9.59 6.49
N ASP A 74 1.16 -10.51 6.09
CA ASP A 74 2.62 -10.31 6.21
C ASP A 74 3.17 -9.32 5.18
N SER A 75 2.45 -9.11 4.07
CA SER A 75 2.89 -8.29 2.95
C SER A 75 1.97 -7.14 2.58
N GLU A 76 0.77 -7.03 3.15
CA GLU A 76 -0.19 -5.98 2.81
C GLU A 76 -0.98 -5.50 4.03
N ILE A 77 -1.14 -4.18 4.15
CA ILE A 77 -2.04 -3.52 5.10
C ILE A 77 -3.00 -2.63 4.31
N GLN A 78 -4.30 -2.76 4.58
CA GLN A 78 -5.36 -1.93 4.01
C GLN A 78 -5.92 -1.01 5.09
N ILE A 79 -5.88 0.29 4.85
CA ILE A 79 -6.25 1.34 5.79
C ILE A 79 -7.34 2.23 5.16
N PRO A 80 -8.62 1.88 5.33
CA PRO A 80 -9.72 2.76 4.97
C PRO A 80 -9.64 4.12 5.67
N PHE A 81 -9.92 5.18 4.92
CA PHE A 81 -9.96 6.56 5.40
C PHE A 81 -11.32 7.18 5.06
N HIS A 82 -12.12 7.40 6.09
CA HIS A 82 -13.46 8.00 6.01
C HIS A 82 -13.39 9.50 6.23
N VAL A 83 -14.13 10.24 5.42
CA VAL A 83 -14.29 11.70 5.52
C VAL A 83 -15.78 11.99 5.63
N GLY A 84 -16.29 12.06 6.85
CA GLY A 84 -17.73 11.99 7.12
C GLY A 84 -18.32 10.71 6.53
N ASP A 85 -19.38 10.85 5.73
CA ASP A 85 -20.05 9.72 5.06
C ASP A 85 -19.30 9.19 3.82
N ASP A 86 -18.22 9.84 3.42
CA ASP A 86 -17.40 9.43 2.27
C ASP A 86 -16.42 8.33 2.68
N ALA A 87 -16.77 7.09 2.31
CA ALA A 87 -15.99 5.88 2.56
C ALA A 87 -15.24 5.38 1.30
N SER A 88 -14.91 6.30 0.38
CA SER A 88 -14.33 5.96 -0.94
C SER A 88 -12.86 5.55 -0.91
N ARG A 89 -12.09 5.95 0.12
CA ARG A 89 -10.62 5.86 0.11
C ARG A 89 -10.10 4.74 0.98
N THR A 90 -9.17 3.95 0.42
CA THR A 90 -8.35 3.01 1.18
C THR A 90 -6.89 3.18 0.79
N TRP A 91 -6.03 3.42 1.77
CA TRP A 91 -4.59 3.32 1.59
C TRP A 91 -4.17 1.86 1.64
N ILE A 92 -3.46 1.40 0.62
CA ILE A 92 -2.92 0.05 0.54
C ILE A 92 -1.41 0.15 0.63
N LEU A 93 -0.84 -0.35 1.73
CA LEU A 93 0.59 -0.43 1.96
C LEU A 93 1.06 -1.87 1.72
N THR A 94 1.98 -2.06 0.78
CA THR A 94 2.45 -3.39 0.37
C THR A 94 3.96 -3.50 0.54
N LYS A 95 4.43 -4.55 1.21
CA LYS A 95 5.84 -4.96 1.16
C LYS A 95 6.13 -5.58 -0.20
N THR A 96 7.17 -5.09 -0.85
CA THR A 96 7.70 -5.63 -2.11
C THR A 96 9.11 -6.15 -1.87
N GLY A 97 9.68 -6.85 -2.86
CA GLY A 97 11.10 -7.21 -2.85
C GLY A 97 12.07 -6.03 -3.07
N ALA A 98 11.54 -4.82 -3.25
CA ALA A 98 12.29 -3.59 -3.51
C ALA A 98 12.01 -2.48 -2.48
N GLY A 99 11.23 -2.76 -1.43
CA GLY A 99 10.84 -1.82 -0.37
C GLY A 99 9.33 -1.78 -0.14
N LEU A 100 8.76 -0.61 0.11
CA LEU A 100 7.31 -0.43 0.34
C LEU A 100 6.64 0.30 -0.83
N LEU A 101 5.44 -0.16 -1.19
CA LEU A 101 4.53 0.48 -2.14
C LEU A 101 3.29 1.01 -1.40
N LEU A 102 2.96 2.28 -1.63
CA LEU A 102 1.68 2.87 -1.21
C LEU A 102 0.81 3.10 -2.43
N LYS A 103 -0.43 2.60 -2.40
CA LYS A 103 -1.47 2.90 -3.40
C LYS A 103 -2.77 3.39 -2.74
N HIS A 104 -3.52 4.20 -3.47
CA HIS A 104 -4.81 4.74 -3.07
C HIS A 104 -5.92 4.06 -3.86
N ASP A 105 -6.62 3.12 -3.24
CA ASP A 105 -7.82 2.56 -3.85
C ASP A 105 -9.00 3.49 -3.60
N HIS A 106 -9.51 4.07 -4.69
CA HIS A 106 -10.65 4.96 -4.70
C HIS A 106 -11.84 4.29 -5.40
N ARG A 107 -12.99 4.33 -4.73
CA ARG A 107 -14.23 3.71 -5.19
C ARG A 107 -15.37 4.72 -5.31
N ASN A 108 -16.28 4.46 -6.24
CA ASN A 108 -17.58 5.09 -6.28
C ASN A 108 -18.48 4.49 -5.18
N LYS A 109 -19.60 5.14 -4.88
CA LYS A 109 -20.54 4.70 -3.83
C LYS A 109 -21.15 3.32 -4.07
N ASP A 110 -21.23 2.89 -5.32
CA ASP A 110 -21.66 1.54 -5.71
C ASP A 110 -20.55 0.47 -5.59
N GLY A 111 -19.34 0.88 -5.17
CA GLY A 111 -18.17 0.02 -5.02
C GLY A 111 -17.34 -0.17 -6.30
N SER A 112 -17.78 0.36 -7.44
CA SER A 112 -16.99 0.35 -8.67
C SER A 112 -15.72 1.22 -8.53
N PHE A 113 -14.72 0.97 -9.36
CA PHE A 113 -13.48 1.74 -9.35
C PHE A 113 -13.74 3.19 -9.80
N HIS A 114 -13.24 4.15 -9.04
CA HIS A 114 -13.18 5.55 -9.49
C HIS A 114 -12.13 5.68 -10.60
N SER A 115 -12.32 6.61 -11.54
CA SER A 115 -11.39 6.82 -12.67
C SER A 115 -9.98 7.18 -12.20
N SER A 116 -9.88 7.93 -11.10
CA SER A 116 -8.63 8.21 -10.39
C SER A 116 -8.49 7.28 -9.19
N THR A 117 -8.05 6.03 -9.43
CA THR A 117 -7.74 5.01 -8.41
C THR A 117 -6.34 4.44 -8.63
N MET A 118 -5.83 3.71 -7.65
CA MET A 118 -4.53 3.01 -7.66
C MET A 118 -3.31 3.92 -7.94
N TYR A 119 -3.45 5.23 -7.71
CA TYR A 119 -2.33 6.16 -7.72
C TYR A 119 -1.54 6.06 -6.40
N GLY A 120 -0.26 6.44 -6.44
CA GLY A 120 0.64 6.28 -5.32
C GLY A 120 2.09 6.18 -5.77
N GLY A 121 2.91 5.49 -4.99
CA GLY A 121 4.35 5.50 -5.17
C GLY A 121 5.07 4.39 -4.42
N HIS A 122 6.27 4.09 -4.88
CA HIS A 122 7.20 3.20 -4.19
C HIS A 122 8.22 4.04 -3.42
N THR A 123 8.64 3.56 -2.25
CA THR A 123 9.85 4.06 -1.58
C THR A 123 11.05 4.08 -2.53
N VAL A 124 11.90 5.10 -2.41
CA VAL A 124 13.11 5.28 -3.24
C VAL A 124 14.40 5.13 -2.46
N ASP A 125 14.30 5.06 -1.13
CA ASP A 125 15.39 4.86 -0.19
C ASP A 125 14.90 4.10 1.05
N GLU A 126 15.79 3.88 2.03
CA GLU A 126 15.47 3.17 3.27
C GLU A 126 14.54 3.95 4.21
N GLY A 127 14.43 5.27 4.07
CA GLY A 127 13.70 6.15 4.98
C GLY A 127 14.10 5.96 6.45
N TYR A 128 13.12 6.09 7.33
CA TYR A 128 13.28 5.87 8.77
C TYR A 128 12.28 4.83 9.27
N ALA A 129 12.55 4.22 10.42
CA ALA A 129 11.63 3.27 11.05
C ALA A 129 10.25 3.89 11.36
N GLN A 130 10.18 5.22 11.52
CA GLN A 130 8.97 5.96 11.81
C GLN A 130 8.39 6.67 10.59
N VAL A 131 9.15 6.85 9.50
CA VAL A 131 8.75 7.73 8.38
C VAL A 131 9.15 7.12 7.05
N GLN A 132 8.18 7.00 6.14
CA GLN A 132 8.39 6.54 4.77
C GLN A 132 7.75 7.50 3.79
N SER A 133 8.47 7.77 2.69
CA SER A 133 8.05 8.65 1.60
C SER A 133 7.75 7.85 0.34
N PHE A 134 6.72 8.27 -0.38
CA PHE A 134 6.21 7.63 -1.58
C PHE A 134 5.99 8.71 -2.65
N PRO A 135 7.00 9.01 -3.49
CA PRO A 135 6.82 9.92 -4.63
C PRO A 135 5.93 9.28 -5.70
N ALA A 136 5.16 10.08 -6.42
CA ALA A 136 4.30 9.62 -7.50
C ALA A 136 5.05 8.78 -8.54
N ASP A 137 4.60 7.53 -8.71
CA ASP A 137 5.15 6.62 -9.70
C ASP A 137 4.72 6.97 -11.12
N ALA A 138 5.30 6.28 -12.11
CA ALA A 138 5.03 6.52 -13.52
C ALA A 138 3.54 6.37 -13.89
N TYR A 139 2.86 5.37 -13.32
CA TYR A 139 1.42 5.17 -13.51
C TYR A 139 0.62 6.37 -13.01
N SER A 140 0.91 6.81 -11.78
CA SER A 140 0.23 7.93 -11.13
C SER A 140 0.45 9.23 -11.89
N LYS A 141 1.67 9.48 -12.35
CA LYS A 141 1.99 10.65 -13.17
C LYS A 141 1.21 10.65 -14.48
N ALA A 142 1.16 9.52 -15.19
CA ALA A 142 0.38 9.40 -16.43
C ALA A 142 -1.11 9.67 -16.18
N LEU A 143 -1.69 9.05 -15.14
CA LEU A 143 -3.08 9.23 -14.75
C LEU A 143 -3.40 10.70 -14.42
N PHE A 144 -2.52 11.39 -13.69
CA PHE A 144 -2.74 12.79 -13.32
C PHE A 144 -2.67 13.74 -14.51
N ILE A 145 -1.80 13.46 -15.49
CA ILE A 145 -1.72 14.22 -16.75
C ILE A 145 -3.01 14.02 -17.56
N GLU A 146 -3.44 12.77 -17.73
CA GLU A 146 -4.68 12.43 -18.44
C GLU A 146 -5.92 13.05 -17.78
N SER A 147 -5.94 13.11 -16.45
CA SER A 147 -7.04 13.67 -15.66
C SER A 147 -6.99 15.20 -15.54
N GLY A 148 -6.07 15.89 -16.21
CA GLY A 148 -5.98 17.35 -16.21
C GLY A 148 -5.45 17.98 -14.91
N ILE A 149 -4.80 17.21 -14.05
CA ILE A 149 -4.26 17.64 -12.75
C ILE A 149 -2.75 17.48 -12.68
N ALA A 150 -2.04 17.92 -13.71
CA ALA A 150 -0.59 17.71 -13.90
C ALA A 150 0.29 18.18 -12.73
N ALA A 151 -0.14 19.17 -11.92
CA ALA A 151 0.58 19.56 -10.70
C ALA A 151 0.72 18.40 -9.69
N SER A 152 -0.15 17.39 -9.74
CA SER A 152 -0.08 16.19 -8.91
C SER A 152 1.05 15.24 -9.30
N THR A 153 1.72 15.45 -10.42
CA THR A 153 2.90 14.65 -10.82
C THR A 153 4.07 14.80 -9.84
N ASP A 154 4.12 15.90 -9.09
CA ASP A 154 5.09 16.18 -8.03
C ASP A 154 4.58 15.78 -6.63
N ASN A 155 3.49 15.02 -6.54
CA ASN A 155 3.03 14.50 -5.27
C ASN A 155 4.08 13.58 -4.63
N GLU A 156 4.36 13.83 -3.37
CA GLU A 156 4.95 12.89 -2.45
C GLU A 156 3.98 12.66 -1.30
N TRP A 157 3.70 11.39 -1.02
CA TRP A 157 2.95 11.00 0.17
C TRP A 157 3.94 10.58 1.24
N GLN A 158 3.66 10.96 2.49
CA GLN A 158 4.43 10.51 3.64
C GLN A 158 3.48 9.90 4.65
N ILE A 159 3.85 8.72 5.15
CA ILE A 159 3.20 8.14 6.31
C ILE A 159 4.22 8.14 7.45
N MET A 160 3.79 8.62 8.61
CA MET A 160 4.60 8.66 9.82
C MET A 160 3.88 7.91 10.94
N ILE A 161 4.61 7.12 11.71
CA ILE A 161 4.08 6.42 12.88
C ILE A 161 5.05 6.59 14.06
N TYR A 162 4.52 7.21 15.12
CA TYR A 162 5.16 7.41 16.41
C TYR A 162 4.34 6.68 17.48
N SER A 163 4.77 6.76 18.75
CA SER A 163 4.13 6.02 19.84
C SER A 163 2.65 6.30 20.01
N ASN A 164 2.22 7.56 19.85
CA ASN A 164 0.86 8.03 20.10
C ASN A 164 0.20 8.66 18.86
N ARG A 165 0.88 8.65 17.71
CA ARG A 165 0.38 9.32 16.52
C ARG A 165 0.70 8.56 15.23
N PHE A 166 -0.33 8.39 14.41
CA PHE A 166 -0.18 8.09 12.99
C PHE A 166 -0.45 9.36 12.19
N SER A 167 0.36 9.68 11.19
CA SER A 167 0.16 10.84 10.32
C SER A 167 0.21 10.41 8.87
N TYR A 168 -0.71 10.96 8.08
CA TYR A 168 -0.67 10.90 6.62
C TYR A 168 -0.50 12.31 6.07
N ARG A 169 0.47 12.51 5.17
CA ARG A 169 0.79 13.80 4.56
C ARG A 169 0.83 13.67 3.05
N LEU A 170 0.25 14.64 2.37
CA LEU A 170 0.47 14.93 0.95
C LEU A 170 1.28 16.22 0.86
N ILE A 171 2.40 16.19 0.15
CA ILE A 171 3.19 17.39 -0.15
C ILE A 171 3.54 17.43 -1.64
N ARG A 172 3.49 18.63 -2.21
CA ARG A 172 4.03 18.99 -3.53
C ARG A 172 4.27 20.52 -3.57
N PRO A 173 4.87 21.09 -4.63
CA PRO A 173 4.99 22.54 -4.75
C PRO A 173 3.65 23.26 -4.52
N ALA A 174 3.67 24.27 -3.65
CA ALA A 174 2.51 25.07 -3.23
C ALA A 174 1.35 24.30 -2.57
N ARG A 175 1.49 23.01 -2.22
CA ARG A 175 0.43 22.23 -1.57
C ARG A 175 0.96 21.29 -0.49
N GLU A 176 0.42 21.43 0.71
CA GLU A 176 0.65 20.54 1.84
C GLU A 176 -0.66 20.29 2.59
N VAL A 177 -0.96 19.03 2.83
CA VAL A 177 -2.04 18.57 3.72
C VAL A 177 -1.48 17.51 4.63
N GLN A 178 -1.81 17.58 5.91
CA GLN A 178 -1.48 16.54 6.86
C GLN A 178 -2.68 16.27 7.78
N VAL A 179 -2.99 14.99 7.95
CA VAL A 179 -3.96 14.49 8.93
C VAL A 179 -3.21 13.67 9.97
N ASP A 180 -3.39 14.03 11.24
CA ASP A 180 -2.84 13.32 12.39
C ASP A 180 -3.96 12.57 13.09
N PHE A 181 -3.75 11.27 13.34
CA PHE A 181 -4.64 10.37 14.05
C PHE A 181 -4.08 10.05 15.42
N ASP A 182 -4.93 10.20 16.44
CA ASP A 182 -4.61 9.82 17.82
C ASP A 182 -4.71 8.30 17.95
N ILE A 183 -3.56 7.63 18.10
CA ILE A 183 -3.53 6.16 18.21
C ILE A 183 -3.43 5.67 19.66
N ASP A 184 -3.49 6.57 20.65
CA ASP A 184 -3.69 6.19 22.05
C ASP A 184 -5.18 5.88 22.32
N ASN A 185 -6.09 6.50 21.56
CA ASN A 185 -7.53 6.42 21.77
C ASN A 185 -8.23 5.73 20.59
N THR A 186 -8.54 4.43 20.76
CA THR A 186 -9.35 3.68 19.79
C THR A 186 -10.80 4.13 19.80
N ILE A 187 -11.43 4.23 18.63
CA ILE A 187 -12.86 4.49 18.47
C ILE A 187 -13.58 3.26 17.88
N SER A 188 -14.91 3.33 17.77
CA SER A 188 -15.69 2.30 17.07
C SER A 188 -15.26 2.20 15.61
N VAL A 189 -15.17 0.98 15.12
CA VAL A 189 -14.90 0.71 13.70
C VAL A 189 -16.00 1.38 12.85
N PRO A 190 -15.64 2.19 11.82
CA PRO A 190 -16.61 2.82 10.93
C PRO A 190 -17.31 1.78 10.05
N SER A 191 -18.24 2.22 9.21
CA SER A 191 -18.85 1.37 8.19
C SER A 191 -17.79 0.77 7.26
N THR A 192 -18.13 -0.35 6.63
CA THR A 192 -17.25 -0.98 5.64
C THR A 192 -17.03 -0.01 4.47
N PRO A 193 -15.77 0.21 4.03
CA PRO A 193 -15.49 1.10 2.91
C PRO A 193 -16.15 0.59 1.63
N TRP A 194 -16.49 1.51 0.74
CA TRP A 194 -17.22 1.17 -0.49
C TRP A 194 -16.45 0.14 -1.33
N GLY A 195 -17.16 -0.86 -1.84
CA GLY A 195 -16.56 -1.93 -2.66
C GLY A 195 -15.89 -3.07 -1.89
N TYR A 196 -15.79 -2.98 -0.55
CA TYR A 196 -15.28 -4.06 0.30
C TYR A 196 -16.41 -4.84 0.97
N LYS A 197 -16.11 -6.08 1.36
CA LYS A 197 -16.99 -6.95 2.14
C LYS A 197 -16.30 -7.33 3.44
N ASP A 198 -17.11 -7.53 4.49
CA ASP A 198 -16.68 -8.01 5.81
C ASP A 198 -16.28 -9.48 5.80
#